data_AF-A0A3L8Q678-F1
#
_entry.id   AF-A0A3L8Q678-F1
#
_cell.length_a   1.000
_cell.length_b   1.000
_cell.length_c   1.000
_cell.angle_alpha   90.00
_cell.angle_beta   90.00
_cell.angle_gamma   90.00
#
_symmetry.space_group_name_H-M   'P 1'
#
loop_
_entity.id
_entity.type
_entity.pdbx_description
1 polymer ?
#
loop_
_entity_poly.entity_id
_entity_poly.type
_entity_poly.pdbx_seq_one_letter_code
_entity_poly.pdbx_strand_id
1 'polypeptide(L)'
;EKAEIRGAHQSNAGPVPEKKRMMSVRLADIGWSGCSAVYGRPYRDRVIHLLALRDYKEPELLARLQRDGVRQKDKDSLGRILQEVADLNVKDNSFSLKEHLFQTLQTDWPGYSKTDRANLKLILSRKTAPSQNPTSSSQAISPGPSERDAPARPAQDQA
;
A
#
# COMPACT_ATOMS: atom_id res chain seq x y z
N GLU A 1 25.22 33.28 -75.72
CA GLU A 1 25.20 31.90 -75.20
C GLU A 1 25.41 31.95 -73.69
N LYS A 2 24.83 30.99 -72.97
CA LYS A 2 24.70 30.85 -71.50
C LYS A 2 26.05 30.98 -70.76
N ALA A 3 26.19 31.18 -69.44
CA ALA A 3 25.45 30.71 -68.26
C ALA A 3 26.00 31.51 -67.04
N GLU A 4 25.22 31.95 -66.06
CA GLU A 4 24.73 31.21 -64.88
C GLU A 4 25.44 31.64 -63.59
N ILE A 5 24.63 31.70 -62.54
CA ILE A 5 24.72 32.50 -61.34
C ILE A 5 25.27 31.63 -60.20
N ARG A 6 26.30 32.11 -59.49
CA ARG A 6 26.72 31.63 -58.15
C ARG A 6 27.22 32.87 -57.40
N GLY A 7 26.79 33.23 -56.21
CA GLY A 7 26.13 32.48 -55.15
C GLY A 7 26.86 32.81 -53.84
N ALA A 8 26.12 33.39 -52.89
CA ALA A 8 26.35 33.44 -51.44
C ALA A 8 27.46 34.33 -50.83
N HIS A 9 27.00 35.49 -50.35
CA HIS A 9 27.29 36.10 -49.04
C HIS A 9 27.34 35.07 -47.89
N GLN A 10 28.42 35.04 -47.09
CA GLN A 10 28.41 35.08 -45.60
C GLN A 10 29.71 34.59 -44.96
N SER A 11 30.41 35.51 -44.30
CA SER A 11 31.31 35.22 -43.20
C SER A 11 31.15 36.32 -42.15
N ASN A 12 30.24 36.12 -41.20
CA ASN A 12 30.19 36.96 -40.00
C ASN A 12 30.50 36.07 -38.79
N ALA A 13 31.62 36.38 -38.16
CA ALA A 13 32.10 35.73 -36.95
C ALA A 13 31.24 36.16 -35.76
N GLY A 14 30.64 35.19 -35.06
CA GLY A 14 30.02 35.40 -33.75
C GLY A 14 30.50 34.32 -32.79
N PRO A 15 31.02 34.65 -31.59
CA PRO A 15 31.26 33.67 -30.56
C PRO A 15 29.90 33.24 -29.98
N VAL A 16 29.48 32.02 -30.30
CA VAL A 16 28.32 31.40 -29.63
C VAL A 16 28.77 30.94 -28.24
N PRO A 17 28.07 31.32 -27.15
CA PRO A 17 28.37 30.74 -25.84
C PRO A 17 28.02 29.26 -25.91
N GLU A 18 29.05 28.44 -25.72
CA GLU A 18 29.00 26.99 -25.70
C GLU A 18 27.91 26.54 -24.72
N LYS A 19 26.80 26.13 -25.33
CA LYS A 19 25.92 25.03 -24.93
C LYS A 19 26.13 24.63 -23.47
N LYS A 20 25.48 25.39 -22.57
CA LYS A 20 25.24 24.98 -21.18
C LYS A 20 24.67 23.57 -21.26
N ARG A 21 25.55 22.59 -21.01
CA ARG A 21 25.23 21.18 -21.01
C ARG A 21 24.18 21.04 -19.93
N MET A 22 22.92 21.07 -20.38
CA MET A 22 21.75 20.73 -19.62
C MET A 22 22.09 19.37 -19.04
N MET A 23 22.47 19.37 -17.78
CA MET A 23 22.65 18.16 -17.01
C MET A 23 21.33 17.43 -17.13
N SER A 24 21.31 16.42 -18.01
CA SER A 24 20.27 15.41 -18.05
C SER A 24 20.23 14.87 -16.64
N VAL A 25 19.29 15.37 -15.84
CA VAL A 25 18.99 14.82 -14.54
C VAL A 25 18.82 13.34 -14.79
N ARG A 26 19.76 12.53 -14.28
CA ARG A 26 19.66 11.10 -14.42
C ARG A 26 18.41 10.72 -13.65
N LEU A 27 17.32 10.42 -14.37
CA LEU A 27 16.10 9.81 -13.86
C LEU A 27 16.35 8.37 -13.36
N ALA A 28 17.50 8.11 -12.74
CA ALA A 28 17.89 6.81 -12.21
C ALA A 28 17.50 6.64 -10.72
N ASP A 29 17.06 7.70 -10.04
CA ASP A 29 16.61 7.65 -8.65
C ASP A 29 15.10 7.43 -8.47
N ILE A 30 14.35 7.29 -9.56
CA ILE A 30 12.95 6.87 -9.43
C ILE A 30 12.97 5.35 -9.34
N GLY A 31 12.99 4.82 -8.12
CA GLY A 31 12.72 3.40 -7.80
C GLY A 31 11.30 2.94 -8.17
N TRP A 32 10.81 3.34 -9.35
CA TRP A 32 9.48 3.13 -9.92
C TRP A 32 9.51 2.04 -10.99
N SER A 33 10.26 0.96 -10.78
CA SER A 33 10.16 -0.20 -11.69
C SER A 33 9.16 -1.26 -11.22
N GLY A 34 8.57 -1.10 -10.04
CA GLY A 34 7.47 -1.95 -9.52
C GLY A 34 6.06 -1.38 -9.70
N CYS A 35 5.92 -0.06 -9.85
CA CYS A 35 4.61 0.61 -9.83
C CYS A 35 3.82 0.52 -11.15
N SER A 36 4.49 0.28 -12.29
CA SER A 36 3.84 0.21 -13.61
C SER A 36 2.81 -0.93 -13.70
N ALA A 37 3.16 -2.10 -13.18
CA ALA A 37 2.27 -3.26 -13.18
C ALA A 37 1.05 -3.08 -12.26
N VAL A 38 1.15 -2.23 -11.23
CA VAL A 38 0.04 -1.84 -10.36
C VAL A 38 -0.82 -0.76 -11.01
N TYR A 39 -0.20 0.19 -11.72
CA TYR A 39 -0.90 1.27 -12.40
C TYR A 39 -1.84 0.79 -13.52
N GLY A 40 -1.48 -0.29 -14.21
CA GLY A 40 -2.34 -0.92 -15.23
C GLY A 40 -3.58 -1.65 -14.68
N ARG A 41 -3.73 -1.75 -13.35
CA ARG A 41 -4.89 -2.40 -12.71
C ARG A 41 -6.01 -1.40 -12.47
N PRO A 42 -7.28 -1.83 -12.49
CA PRO A 42 -8.41 -0.93 -12.25
C PRO A 42 -8.30 -0.32 -10.85
N TYR A 43 -8.65 0.95 -10.73
CA TYR A 43 -8.46 1.73 -9.50
C TYR A 43 -9.16 1.11 -8.30
N ARG A 44 -10.37 0.56 -8.50
CA ARG A 44 -11.13 -0.18 -7.49
C ARG A 44 -10.34 -1.36 -6.94
N ASP A 45 -9.77 -2.21 -7.80
CA ASP A 45 -8.97 -3.35 -7.35
C ASP A 45 -7.75 -2.90 -6.55
N ARG A 46 -7.09 -1.81 -6.98
CA ARG A 46 -5.93 -1.29 -6.25
C ARG A 46 -6.29 -0.90 -4.81
N VAL A 47 -7.44 -0.26 -4.62
CA VAL A 47 -7.97 0.10 -3.29
C VAL A 47 -8.29 -1.15 -2.48
N ILE A 48 -9.00 -2.11 -3.09
CA ILE A 48 -9.35 -3.39 -2.45
C ILE A 48 -8.11 -4.13 -1.97
N HIS A 49 -7.07 -4.24 -2.81
CA HIS A 49 -5.84 -4.95 -2.46
C HIS A 49 -5.04 -4.27 -1.35
N LEU A 50 -5.11 -2.95 -1.22
CA LEU A 50 -4.48 -2.25 -0.10
C LEU A 50 -5.24 -2.51 1.21
N LEU A 51 -6.56 -2.38 1.19
CA LEU A 51 -7.42 -2.62 2.36
C LEU A 51 -7.44 -4.09 2.79
N ALA A 52 -7.16 -5.02 1.89
CA ALA A 52 -7.09 -6.44 2.20
C ALA A 52 -5.96 -6.79 3.16
N LEU A 53 -4.87 -6.01 3.17
CA LEU A 53 -3.71 -6.24 4.04
C LEU A 53 -3.90 -5.63 5.43
N ARG A 54 -4.56 -4.48 5.51
CA ARG A 54 -4.84 -3.77 6.76
C ARG A 54 -5.92 -2.71 6.56
N ASP A 55 -6.50 -2.27 7.66
CA ASP A 55 -7.35 -1.10 7.70
C ASP A 55 -6.51 0.16 7.44
N TYR A 56 -7.02 1.07 6.62
CA TYR A 56 -6.33 2.31 6.25
C TYR A 56 -7.20 3.52 6.49
N LYS A 57 -6.59 4.64 6.88
CA LYS A 57 -7.25 5.95 6.86
C LYS A 57 -7.24 6.52 5.44
N GLU A 58 -8.28 7.27 5.07
CA GLU A 58 -8.37 7.92 3.76
C GLU A 58 -7.11 8.70 3.35
N PRO A 59 -6.53 9.60 4.19
CA PRO A 59 -5.32 10.35 3.79
C PRO A 59 -4.09 9.45 3.64
N GLU A 60 -3.95 8.41 4.46
CA GLU A 60 -2.82 7.47 4.38
C GLU A 60 -2.92 6.60 3.12
N LEU A 61 -4.13 6.11 2.84
CA LEU A 61 -4.44 5.35 1.64
C LEU A 61 -4.18 6.18 0.39
N LEU A 62 -4.63 7.44 0.39
CA LEU A 62 -4.42 8.36 -0.71
C LEU A 62 -2.93 8.64 -0.95
N ALA A 63 -2.16 8.89 0.10
CA ALA A 63 -0.71 9.11 -0.02
C ALA A 63 0.02 7.86 -0.57
N ARG A 64 -0.44 6.66 -0.23
CA ARG A 64 0.09 5.41 -0.81
C ARG A 64 -0.25 5.29 -2.28
N LEU A 65 -1.52 5.50 -2.63
CA LEU A 65 -2.02 5.46 -4.00
C LEU A 65 -1.33 6.49 -4.91
N GLN A 66 -1.05 7.69 -4.41
CA GLN A 66 -0.30 8.73 -5.11
C GLN A 66 1.14 8.27 -5.40
N ARG A 67 1.79 7.60 -4.45
CA ARG A 67 3.09 6.95 -4.65
C ARG A 67 3.06 5.74 -5.59
N ASP A 68 1.89 5.19 -5.90
CA ASP A 68 1.73 4.16 -6.94
C ASP A 68 1.24 4.77 -8.28
N GLY A 69 1.12 6.09 -8.36
CA GLY A 69 0.92 6.84 -9.61
C GLY A 69 -0.53 7.17 -9.91
N VAL A 70 -1.41 7.13 -8.92
CA VAL A 70 -2.83 7.45 -9.11
C VAL A 70 -3.02 8.87 -9.63
N ARG A 71 -3.93 9.01 -10.61
CA ARG A 71 -4.26 10.30 -11.22
C ARG A 71 -5.16 11.09 -10.28
N GLN A 72 -5.02 12.41 -10.30
CA GLN A 72 -5.85 13.31 -9.49
C GLN A 72 -7.36 13.09 -9.71
N LYS A 73 -7.80 12.76 -10.93
CA LYS A 73 -9.22 12.46 -11.23
C LYS A 73 -9.80 11.27 -10.46
N ASP A 74 -8.95 10.31 -10.09
CA ASP A 74 -9.39 9.08 -9.42
C ASP A 74 -9.51 9.33 -7.91
N LYS A 75 -8.81 10.35 -7.39
CA LYS A 75 -8.88 10.79 -6.00
C LYS A 75 -10.27 11.27 -5.60
N ASP A 76 -10.98 11.97 -6.49
CA ASP A 76 -12.38 12.37 -6.27
C ASP A 76 -13.32 11.15 -6.23
N SER A 77 -12.93 10.06 -6.90
CA SER A 77 -13.67 8.80 -6.90
C SER A 77 -13.33 7.91 -5.70
N LEU A 78 -12.22 8.16 -5.00
CA LEU A 78 -11.74 7.34 -3.89
C LEU A 78 -12.78 7.22 -2.78
N GLY A 79 -13.39 8.34 -2.36
CA GLY A 79 -14.40 8.34 -1.31
C GLY A 79 -15.63 7.48 -1.68
N ARG A 80 -16.09 7.57 -2.93
CA ARG A 80 -17.20 6.73 -3.42
C ARG A 80 -16.83 5.24 -3.45
N ILE A 81 -15.63 4.94 -3.95
CA ILE A 81 -15.12 3.56 -4.01
C ILE A 81 -14.98 3.01 -2.60
N LEU A 82 -14.42 3.77 -1.66
CA LEU A 82 -14.28 3.37 -0.27
C LEU A 82 -15.62 3.04 0.37
N GLN A 83 -16.66 3.83 0.14
CA GLN A 83 -17.99 3.54 0.66
C GLN A 83 -18.59 2.23 0.08
N GLU A 84 -18.27 1.93 -1.18
CA GLU A 84 -18.72 0.71 -1.85
C GLU A 84 -17.95 -0.53 -1.37
N VAL A 85 -16.62 -0.43 -1.25
CA VAL A 85 -15.73 -1.58 -1.00
C VAL A 85 -15.33 -1.77 0.46
N ALA A 86 -15.51 -0.75 1.29
CA ALA A 86 -15.03 -0.72 2.66
C ALA A 86 -16.11 -0.22 3.62
N ASP A 87 -15.99 -0.61 4.88
CA ASP A 87 -16.79 -0.08 5.98
C ASP A 87 -15.98 1.02 6.69
N LEU A 88 -16.58 2.20 6.84
CA LEU A 88 -15.97 3.31 7.57
C LEU A 88 -16.18 3.11 9.07
N ASN A 89 -15.08 2.94 9.79
CA ASN A 89 -15.08 2.97 11.24
C ASN A 89 -15.06 4.42 11.73
N VAL A 90 -16.20 4.91 12.21
CA VAL A 90 -16.38 6.30 12.67
C VAL A 90 -15.57 6.61 13.93
N LYS A 91 -15.14 5.60 14.69
CA LYS A 91 -14.36 5.80 15.91
C LYS A 91 -12.91 6.22 15.61
N ASP A 92 -12.32 5.62 14.58
CA ASP A 92 -10.90 5.77 14.25
C ASP A 92 -10.66 6.42 12.87
N ASN A 93 -11.73 6.72 12.13
CA ASN A 93 -11.73 7.14 10.73
C ASN A 93 -10.94 6.20 9.81
N SER A 94 -11.02 4.91 10.11
CA SER A 94 -10.34 3.84 9.38
C SER A 94 -11.32 3.11 8.48
N PHE A 95 -10.90 2.75 7.28
CA PHE A 95 -11.67 1.95 6.33
C PHE A 95 -11.20 0.51 6.40
N SER A 96 -12.12 -0.43 6.59
CA SER A 96 -11.87 -1.87 6.61
C SER A 96 -12.53 -2.54 5.40
N LEU A 97 -11.86 -3.51 4.77
CA LEU A 97 -12.41 -4.17 3.58
C LEU A 97 -13.67 -5.00 3.91
N LYS A 98 -14.71 -4.89 3.09
CA LYS A 98 -15.93 -5.72 3.23
C LYS A 98 -15.65 -7.19 2.97
N GLU A 99 -16.29 -8.06 3.73
CA GLU A 99 -16.04 -9.51 3.69
C GLU A 99 -16.27 -10.15 2.32
N HIS A 100 -17.33 -9.75 1.61
CA HIS A 100 -17.67 -10.29 0.29
C HIS A 100 -16.64 -9.99 -0.80
N LEU A 101 -15.75 -9.02 -0.58
CA LEU A 101 -14.69 -8.67 -1.52
C LEU A 101 -13.42 -9.49 -1.33
N PHE A 102 -13.27 -10.19 -0.21
CA PHE A 102 -12.12 -11.08 -0.01
C PHE A 102 -12.06 -12.18 -1.08
N GLN A 103 -13.22 -12.53 -1.64
CA GLN A 103 -13.38 -13.48 -2.75
C GLN A 103 -12.80 -12.97 -4.08
N THR A 104 -12.70 -11.65 -4.23
CA THR A 104 -12.20 -10.98 -5.46
C THR A 104 -10.70 -10.70 -5.44
N LEU A 105 -10.02 -11.07 -4.35
CA LEU A 105 -8.61 -10.77 -4.14
C LEU A 105 -7.70 -11.66 -4.99
N GLN A 106 -6.66 -11.05 -5.58
CA GLN A 106 -5.65 -11.74 -6.37
C GLN A 106 -4.39 -11.97 -5.54
N THR A 107 -4.00 -13.23 -5.37
CA THR A 107 -2.78 -13.59 -4.62
C THR A 107 -1.48 -13.23 -5.34
N ASP A 108 -1.53 -13.04 -6.67
CA ASP A 108 -0.37 -12.65 -7.50
C ASP A 108 -0.36 -11.16 -7.83
N TRP A 109 -0.87 -10.33 -6.91
CA TRP A 109 -0.91 -8.89 -7.11
C TRP A 109 0.53 -8.30 -7.20
N PRO A 110 0.85 -7.50 -8.24
CA PRO A 110 2.20 -6.99 -8.46
C PRO A 110 2.71 -6.05 -7.35
N GLY A 111 1.82 -5.54 -6.49
CA GLY A 111 2.16 -4.73 -5.32
C GLY A 111 2.43 -5.54 -4.05
N TYR A 112 2.26 -6.86 -4.06
CA TYR A 112 2.44 -7.69 -2.88
C TYR A 112 3.86 -8.29 -2.78
N SER A 113 4.50 -8.02 -1.65
CA SER A 113 5.73 -8.69 -1.24
C SER A 113 5.44 -10.16 -0.90
N LYS A 114 6.48 -10.99 -0.76
CA LYS A 114 6.31 -12.37 -0.26
C LYS A 114 5.61 -12.39 1.10
N THR A 115 5.96 -11.44 1.97
CA THR A 115 5.32 -11.24 3.27
C THR A 115 3.85 -10.87 3.14
N ASP A 116 3.53 -9.92 2.25
CA ASP A 116 2.13 -9.49 2.02
C ASP A 116 1.26 -10.63 1.50
N ARG A 117 1.81 -11.47 0.61
CA ARG A 117 1.11 -12.68 0.12
C ARG A 117 0.85 -13.69 1.22
N ALA A 118 1.80 -13.90 2.13
CA ALA A 118 1.60 -14.78 3.28
C ALA A 118 0.56 -14.21 4.26
N ASN A 119 0.59 -12.90 4.48
CA ASN A 119 -0.39 -12.19 5.30
C ASN A 119 -1.80 -12.29 4.71
N LEU A 120 -1.96 -12.06 3.40
CA LEU A 120 -3.24 -12.19 2.70
C LEU A 120 -3.83 -13.59 2.87
N LYS A 121 -3.00 -14.64 2.72
CA LYS A 121 -3.42 -16.03 2.95
C LYS A 121 -3.93 -16.23 4.37
N LEU A 122 -3.23 -15.69 5.37
CA LEU A 122 -3.66 -15.78 6.77
C LEU A 122 -5.01 -15.07 7.00
N ILE A 123 -5.18 -13.88 6.43
CA ILE A 123 -6.42 -13.10 6.54
C ILE A 123 -7.58 -13.87 5.88
N LEU A 124 -7.37 -14.41 4.67
CA LEU A 124 -8.36 -15.23 3.98
C LEU A 124 -8.75 -16.45 4.82
N SER A 125 -7.77 -17.21 5.34
CA SER A 125 -8.04 -18.37 6.20
C SER A 125 -8.82 -18.01 7.47
N ARG A 126 -8.52 -16.87 8.11
CA ARG A 126 -9.24 -16.40 9.30
C ARG A 126 -10.65 -15.94 8.95
N LYS A 127 -10.83 -15.26 7.82
CA LYS A 127 -12.13 -14.72 7.39
C LYS A 127 -13.08 -15.82 6.93
N THR A 128 -12.55 -16.89 6.32
CA THR A 128 -13.35 -18.06 5.89
C THR A 128 -13.64 -19.06 7.03
N ALA A 129 -13.07 -18.87 8.22
CA ALA A 129 -13.37 -19.72 9.37
C ALA A 129 -14.69 -19.25 10.01
N PRO A 130 -15.69 -20.13 10.21
CA PRO A 130 -16.95 -19.75 10.82
C PRO A 130 -16.79 -19.63 12.34
N SER A 131 -16.14 -18.58 12.84
CA SER A 131 -16.35 -18.13 14.22
C SER A 131 -15.64 -16.82 14.58
N GLN A 132 -16.47 -15.90 15.08
CA GLN A 132 -16.16 -14.85 16.06
C GLN A 132 -15.52 -13.57 15.53
N ASN A 133 -16.42 -12.65 15.16
CA ASN A 133 -16.45 -11.20 15.41
C ASN A 133 -15.13 -10.42 15.65
N PRO A 134 -15.03 -9.21 15.06
CA PRO A 134 -13.84 -8.37 15.13
C PRO A 134 -13.83 -7.61 16.46
N THR A 135 -12.88 -7.92 17.34
CA THR A 135 -12.53 -7.00 18.43
C THR A 135 -11.04 -6.78 18.37
N SER A 136 -10.72 -5.51 18.12
CA SER A 136 -9.51 -4.79 18.51
C SER A 136 -8.32 -5.63 18.98
N SER A 137 -7.18 -5.32 18.37
CA SER A 137 -5.92 -5.10 19.09
C SER A 137 -6.15 -4.86 20.59
N SER A 138 -5.99 -5.91 21.38
CA SER A 138 -5.80 -5.86 22.83
C SER A 138 -4.85 -7.01 23.12
N GLN A 139 -3.57 -6.69 22.92
CA GLN A 139 -2.49 -7.37 23.57
C GLN A 139 -2.68 -7.17 25.08
N ALA A 140 -3.45 -8.05 25.72
CA ALA A 140 -3.63 -8.03 27.15
C ALA A 140 -4.06 -9.41 27.68
N ILE A 141 -3.15 -9.99 28.47
CA ILE A 141 -3.41 -10.86 29.62
C ILE A 141 -3.63 -12.34 29.29
N SER A 142 -2.57 -13.13 29.45
CA SER A 142 -2.67 -14.53 29.85
C SER A 142 -3.27 -14.61 31.27
N PRO A 143 -4.41 -15.28 31.48
CA PRO A 143 -4.85 -15.69 32.80
C PRO A 143 -4.20 -17.04 33.13
N GLY A 144 -3.52 -17.13 34.27
CA GLY A 144 -3.03 -18.40 34.79
C GLY A 144 -4.15 -19.30 35.34
N PRO A 145 -3.85 -20.53 35.77
CA PRO A 145 -4.69 -21.22 36.73
C PRO A 145 -4.20 -20.91 38.15
N SER A 146 -5.10 -20.33 38.96
CA SER A 146 -5.06 -20.48 40.41
C SER A 146 -5.27 -21.95 40.76
N GLU A 147 -4.36 -22.54 41.52
CA GLU A 147 -4.74 -23.57 42.49
C GLU A 147 -4.24 -23.18 43.87
N ARG A 148 -5.23 -22.87 44.69
CA ARG A 148 -5.20 -22.82 46.14
C ARG A 148 -5.11 -24.26 46.61
N ASP A 149 -3.99 -24.67 47.20
CA ASP A 149 -4.01 -25.77 48.15
C ASP A 149 -2.93 -25.56 49.21
N ALA A 150 -3.37 -25.10 50.37
CA ALA A 150 -2.70 -25.38 51.63
C ALA A 150 -3.51 -26.51 52.26
N PRO A 151 -2.85 -27.57 52.76
CA PRO A 151 -2.81 -27.69 54.21
C PRO A 151 -1.51 -28.33 54.77
N ALA A 152 -1.46 -28.30 56.10
CA ALA A 152 -0.77 -29.26 56.98
C ALA A 152 0.74 -29.07 57.24
N ARG A 153 0.97 -28.17 58.19
CA ARG A 153 1.98 -28.26 59.25
C ARG A 153 1.94 -29.64 59.95
N PRO A 154 3.04 -30.41 60.04
CA PRO A 154 3.13 -31.49 61.02
C PRO A 154 3.75 -30.93 62.31
N ALA A 155 3.01 -31.06 63.41
CA ALA A 155 3.55 -31.04 64.76
C ALA A 155 4.14 -32.42 65.07
N GLN A 156 5.33 -32.48 65.67
CA GLN A 156 5.90 -33.50 66.57
C GLN A 156 7.33 -33.02 66.93
N ASP A 157 7.89 -33.14 68.12
CA ASP A 157 7.45 -33.63 69.42
C ASP A 157 8.49 -33.13 70.45
N GLN A 158 8.05 -32.87 71.67
CA GLN A 158 8.86 -32.43 72.79
C GLN A 158 9.14 -33.65 73.67
N ALA A 159 10.41 -34.00 73.83
CA ALA A 159 10.93 -34.79 74.94
C ALA A 159 12.34 -34.29 75.29
#